data_AF-A0A3D3HDP1-F1
#
_entry.id   AF-A0A3D3HDP1-F1
#
_cell.length_a   1.000
_cell.length_b   1.000
_cell.length_c   1.000
_cell.angle_alpha   90.00
_cell.angle_beta   90.00
_cell.angle_gamma   90.00
#
_symmetry.space_group_name_H-M   'P 1'
#
loop_
_entity.id
_entity.type
_entity.pdbx_description
1 polymer ?
#
loop_
_entity_poly.entity_id
_entity_poly.type
_entity_poly.pdbx_seq_one_letter_code
_entity_poly.pdbx_strand_id
1 'polypeptide(L)'
;MRFRDLEWWLVGFMGVVAFVLAFSGFYIIFNATGTDRNFLDLIYHSIKVFGMDIIDDYTSPLPWQLETARWLAPAVLIYTFIKALLYLVRREIKSAFVAYYRDHVIVTGLSDNSKHLISDLLAHSEKVIVIGAIPHAWKLDQVEKEGAIIIEGDLTQKSFLRYIGASRAKFFVFVEENDEKNLSDARAVYNFLAMSGKDRHQMLYTHISDELKLDEIRGLHLLEDQTSVNKTDLNCEIRIFSSCERASRIIFNKYSPDRFTKVTSPEDPQVRVAVIGSGSLAQSMVIRFARLGHFANLRKMQICLFQEQPSMASRLESSFRQLRNFVDILLVDQPYDLFDSEEFERLNSTAPFSAVYLLCENDSAAASILNKLSKIDTGVKMNVILALNDPAGMLGRWVTEKNLGNITLRKFNVTGETFTKKGLILEELDRLAMVIHEDYLSKIESPDPNRASHRPWRQLPVDFRNQNRDQADHLGVKLRTIGYDLEDHPSSVVITPEKAELLAMMEHNRWWAHMALSGWTLNGKKDDLKKKHTDLLPYEQLSEGTKNYDRNTVKNIPLLLDKYRSAIL
;
A
#
# COMPACT_ATOMS: atom_id res chain seq x y z
N MET A 1 14.46 -18.61 -20.12
CA MET A 1 15.82 -18.52 -19.54
C MET A 1 16.29 -17.08 -19.72
N ARG A 2 16.67 -16.36 -18.67
CA ARG A 2 17.06 -14.94 -18.82
C ARG A 2 18.40 -14.89 -19.56
N PHE A 3 18.64 -13.88 -20.40
CA PHE A 3 19.88 -13.72 -21.18
C PHE A 3 21.16 -13.84 -20.32
N ARG A 4 21.10 -13.40 -19.05
CA ARG A 4 22.17 -13.56 -18.05
C ARG A 4 22.53 -15.00 -17.70
N ASP A 5 21.58 -15.93 -17.74
CA ASP A 5 21.84 -17.33 -17.43
C ASP A 5 22.57 -18.00 -18.61
N LEU A 6 22.23 -17.61 -19.85
CA LEU A 6 22.90 -18.07 -21.07
C LEU A 6 24.33 -17.55 -21.20
N GLU A 7 24.62 -16.35 -20.68
CA GLU A 7 25.95 -15.73 -20.72
C GLU A 7 27.00 -16.58 -20.00
N TRP A 8 26.73 -17.06 -18.79
CA TRP A 8 27.69 -17.90 -18.05
C TRP A 8 27.88 -19.28 -18.67
N TRP A 9 26.83 -19.85 -19.26
CA TRP A 9 26.95 -21.07 -20.05
C TRP A 9 27.83 -20.88 -21.28
N LEU A 10 27.70 -19.74 -21.97
CA LEU A 10 28.54 -19.39 -23.11
C LEU A 10 30.01 -19.21 -22.68
N VAL A 11 30.28 -18.46 -21.61
CA VAL A 11 31.64 -18.27 -21.08
C VAL A 11 32.25 -19.61 -20.69
N GLY A 12 31.51 -20.48 -19.99
CA GLY A 12 31.96 -21.81 -19.64
C GLY A 12 32.25 -22.69 -20.86
N PHE A 13 31.36 -22.66 -21.86
CA PHE A 13 31.56 -23.39 -23.12
C PHE A 13 32.81 -22.90 -23.87
N MET A 14 32.99 -21.58 -24.02
CA MET A 14 34.17 -21.01 -24.66
C MET A 14 35.45 -21.36 -23.90
N GLY A 15 35.41 -21.41 -22.57
CA GLY A 15 36.52 -21.88 -21.74
C GLY A 15 36.86 -23.35 -22.00
N VAL A 16 35.87 -24.23 -22.09
CA VAL A 16 36.08 -25.65 -22.43
C VAL A 16 36.63 -25.80 -23.85
N VAL A 17 36.10 -25.06 -24.83
CA VAL A 17 36.61 -25.05 -26.20
C VAL A 17 38.07 -24.61 -26.23
N ALA A 18 38.42 -23.52 -25.53
CA ALA A 18 39.79 -23.05 -25.43
C ALA A 18 40.73 -24.12 -24.84
N PHE A 19 40.29 -24.79 -23.77
CA PHE A 19 41.04 -25.87 -23.13
C PHE A 19 41.24 -27.08 -24.06
N VAL A 20 40.19 -27.53 -24.75
CA VAL A 20 40.26 -28.66 -25.68
C VAL A 20 41.15 -28.34 -26.88
N LEU A 21 41.07 -27.12 -27.40
CA LEU A 21 41.94 -26.65 -28.48
C LEU A 21 43.41 -26.56 -28.04
N ALA A 22 43.69 -26.06 -26.83
CA ALA A 22 45.03 -26.06 -26.26
C ALA A 22 45.56 -27.50 -26.11
N PHE A 23 44.75 -28.40 -25.54
CA PHE A 23 45.09 -29.80 -25.33
C PHE A 23 45.41 -30.51 -26.64
N SER A 24 44.54 -30.36 -27.65
CA SER A 24 44.75 -30.90 -28.99
C SER A 24 45.99 -30.31 -29.65
N GLY A 25 46.23 -29.01 -29.47
CA GLY A 25 47.39 -28.31 -30.02
C GLY A 25 48.72 -28.83 -29.45
N PHE A 26 48.80 -28.98 -28.13
CA PHE A 26 49.99 -29.56 -27.48
C PHE A 26 50.19 -31.04 -27.83
N TYR A 27 49.12 -31.82 -27.93
CA TYR A 27 49.21 -33.21 -28.39
C TYR A 27 49.84 -33.31 -29.79
N ILE A 28 49.45 -32.42 -30.72
CA ILE A 28 50.03 -32.36 -32.07
C ILE A 28 51.51 -31.97 -32.01
N ILE A 29 51.86 -30.94 -31.25
CA ILE A 29 53.24 -30.45 -31.14
C ILE A 29 54.16 -31.53 -30.55
N PHE A 30 53.80 -32.11 -29.40
CA PHE A 30 54.67 -33.07 -28.71
C PHE A 30 54.84 -34.38 -29.48
N ASN A 31 53.80 -34.84 -30.18
CA ASN A 31 53.92 -35.98 -31.10
C ASN A 31 54.83 -35.66 -32.28
N ALA A 32 54.74 -34.45 -32.86
CA ALA A 32 55.58 -34.03 -33.97
C ALA A 32 57.06 -33.88 -33.58
N THR A 33 57.35 -33.48 -32.33
CA THR A 33 58.72 -33.35 -31.82
C THR A 33 59.27 -34.63 -31.17
N GLY A 34 58.50 -35.72 -31.17
CA GLY A 34 58.90 -37.00 -30.56
C GLY A 34 59.11 -36.94 -29.05
N THR A 35 58.45 -35.99 -28.37
CA THR A 35 58.56 -35.79 -26.92
C THR A 35 57.43 -36.52 -26.21
N ASP A 36 57.74 -37.61 -25.50
CA ASP A 36 56.72 -38.34 -24.73
C ASP A 36 56.20 -37.50 -23.57
N ARG A 37 54.89 -37.20 -23.60
CA ARG A 37 54.16 -36.51 -22.54
C ARG A 37 52.94 -37.33 -22.15
N ASN A 38 52.72 -37.47 -20.85
CA ASN A 38 51.54 -38.17 -20.37
C ASN A 38 50.29 -37.26 -20.47
N PHE A 39 49.11 -37.85 -20.26
CA PHE A 39 47.83 -37.12 -20.34
C PHE A 39 47.74 -35.93 -19.34
N LEU A 40 48.32 -36.07 -18.15
CA LEU A 40 48.31 -35.02 -17.13
C LEU A 40 49.23 -33.85 -17.51
N ASP A 41 50.35 -34.12 -18.17
CA ASP A 41 51.25 -33.08 -18.69
C ASP A 41 50.55 -32.22 -19.74
N LEU A 42 49.76 -32.83 -20.62
CA LEU A 42 48.96 -32.11 -21.62
C LEU A 42 47.88 -31.23 -20.96
N ILE A 43 47.22 -31.71 -19.90
CA ILE A 43 46.29 -30.89 -19.10
C ILE A 43 47.04 -29.70 -18.50
N TYR A 44 48.20 -29.95 -17.89
CA TYR A 44 49.01 -28.91 -17.25
C TYR A 44 49.44 -27.82 -18.24
N HIS A 45 49.95 -28.19 -19.41
CA HIS A 45 50.29 -27.25 -20.49
C HIS A 45 49.05 -26.49 -21.00
N SER A 46 47.90 -27.15 -21.10
CA SER A 46 46.65 -26.50 -21.54
C SER A 46 46.14 -25.46 -20.55
N ILE A 47 46.34 -25.67 -19.24
CA ILE A 47 45.99 -24.69 -18.20
C ILE A 47 46.90 -23.47 -18.28
N LYS A 48 48.20 -23.64 -18.55
CA LYS A 48 49.15 -22.52 -18.66
C LYS A 48 48.76 -21.47 -19.70
N VAL A 49 48.13 -21.90 -20.79
CA VAL A 49 47.64 -21.00 -21.85
C VAL A 49 46.67 -19.95 -21.31
N PHE A 50 45.88 -20.25 -20.27
CA PHE A 50 44.99 -19.26 -19.64
C PHE A 50 45.75 -18.13 -18.92
N GLY A 51 46.95 -18.41 -18.43
CA GLY A 51 47.82 -17.44 -17.77
C GLY A 51 48.69 -16.61 -18.72
N MET A 52 48.52 -16.77 -20.04
CA MET A 52 49.45 -16.26 -21.06
C MET A 52 50.89 -16.75 -20.85
N ASP A 53 51.05 -17.89 -20.18
CA ASP A 53 52.35 -18.48 -19.89
C ASP A 53 52.70 -19.48 -21.01
N ILE A 54 53.87 -19.29 -21.63
CA ILE A 54 54.60 -20.27 -22.45
C ILE A 54 53.97 -20.63 -23.81
N ILE A 55 54.05 -19.71 -24.78
CA ILE A 55 53.89 -20.08 -26.20
C ILE A 55 55.06 -19.60 -27.07
N ASP A 56 55.93 -18.75 -26.54
CA ASP A 56 57.13 -18.26 -27.26
C ASP A 56 58.25 -19.31 -27.34
N ASP A 57 58.17 -20.39 -26.56
CA ASP A 57 59.13 -21.52 -26.58
C ASP A 57 58.92 -22.47 -27.78
N TYR A 58 57.84 -22.29 -28.55
CA TYR A 58 57.50 -23.15 -29.70
C TYR A 58 57.70 -22.42 -31.01
N THR A 59 58.33 -23.11 -31.98
CA THR A 59 58.60 -22.54 -33.30
C THR A 59 57.30 -22.38 -34.10
N SER A 60 57.13 -21.20 -34.72
CA SER A 60 56.01 -20.94 -35.64
C SER A 60 56.22 -21.65 -36.99
N PRO A 61 55.13 -22.06 -37.67
CA PRO A 61 53.72 -21.84 -37.33
C PRO A 61 53.19 -22.86 -36.31
N LEU A 62 52.36 -22.39 -35.38
CA LEU A 62 51.65 -23.28 -34.46
C LEU A 62 50.47 -23.98 -35.16
N PRO A 63 50.03 -25.15 -34.65
CA PRO A 63 48.74 -25.71 -35.01
C PRO A 63 47.64 -24.67 -34.77
N TRP A 64 46.71 -24.54 -35.71
CA TRP A 64 45.63 -23.55 -35.63
C TRP A 64 44.80 -23.68 -34.34
N GLN A 65 44.71 -24.89 -33.78
CA GLN A 65 44.05 -25.16 -32.51
C GLN A 65 44.73 -24.37 -31.38
N LEU A 66 46.06 -24.46 -31.30
CA LEU A 66 46.84 -23.75 -30.29
C LEU A 66 46.87 -22.25 -30.55
N GLU A 67 46.92 -21.83 -31.82
CA GLU A 67 46.84 -20.41 -32.18
C GLU A 67 45.50 -19.79 -31.75
N THR A 68 44.41 -20.52 -31.90
CA THR A 68 43.09 -20.06 -31.46
C THR A 68 43.01 -20.04 -29.93
N ALA A 69 43.50 -21.09 -29.26
CA ALA A 69 43.51 -21.19 -27.80
C ALA A 69 44.39 -20.10 -27.16
N ARG A 70 45.51 -19.73 -27.79
CA ARG A 70 46.45 -18.67 -27.37
C ARG A 70 45.74 -17.35 -27.09
N TRP A 71 44.74 -17.00 -27.89
CA TRP A 71 43.97 -15.77 -27.70
C TRP A 71 42.69 -16.00 -26.91
N LEU A 72 42.01 -17.12 -27.16
CA LEU A 72 40.71 -17.39 -26.56
C LEU A 72 40.80 -17.66 -25.05
N ALA A 73 41.78 -18.42 -24.58
CA ALA A 73 41.87 -18.80 -23.17
C ALA A 73 42.15 -17.59 -22.25
N PRO A 74 43.15 -16.73 -22.54
CA PRO A 74 43.35 -15.49 -21.80
C PRO A 74 42.15 -14.56 -21.89
N ALA A 75 41.50 -14.44 -23.05
CA ALA A 75 40.32 -13.59 -23.21
C ALA A 75 39.16 -14.01 -22.31
N VAL A 76 38.90 -15.33 -22.18
CA VAL A 76 37.90 -15.87 -21.26
C VAL A 76 38.25 -15.56 -19.80
N LEU A 77 39.53 -15.72 -19.41
CA LEU A 77 39.99 -15.44 -18.05
C LEU A 77 39.90 -13.95 -17.71
N ILE A 78 40.37 -13.08 -18.60
CA ILE A 78 40.29 -11.62 -18.46
C ILE A 78 38.82 -11.17 -18.40
N TYR A 79 37.96 -11.67 -19.28
CA TYR A 79 36.53 -11.36 -19.26
C TYR A 79 35.88 -11.74 -17.93
N THR A 80 36.17 -12.95 -17.44
CA THR A 80 35.65 -13.46 -16.17
C THR A 80 36.14 -12.63 -14.99
N PHE A 81 37.43 -12.26 -14.99
CA PHE A 81 38.03 -11.39 -13.98
C PHE A 81 37.39 -9.99 -14.00
N ILE A 82 37.27 -9.36 -15.17
CA ILE A 82 36.62 -8.04 -15.32
C ILE A 82 35.17 -8.11 -14.86
N LYS A 83 34.42 -9.15 -15.21
CA LYS A 83 33.03 -9.34 -14.76
C LYS A 83 32.93 -9.52 -13.25
N ALA A 84 33.83 -10.31 -12.65
CA ALA A 84 33.89 -10.49 -11.20
C ALA A 84 34.21 -9.16 -10.50
N LEU A 85 35.19 -8.41 -11.00
CA LEU A 85 35.54 -7.09 -10.49
C LEU A 85 34.36 -6.13 -10.60
N LEU A 86 33.75 -5.99 -11.78
CA LEU A 86 32.56 -5.14 -12.00
C LEU A 86 31.39 -5.55 -11.10
N TYR A 87 31.21 -6.85 -10.84
CA TYR A 87 30.18 -7.34 -9.92
C TYR A 87 30.45 -6.92 -8.48
N LEU A 88 31.73 -6.89 -8.06
CA LEU A 88 32.13 -6.44 -6.72
C LEU A 88 31.96 -4.93 -6.56
N VAL A 89 32.44 -4.12 -7.52
CA VAL A 89 32.42 -2.65 -7.42
C VAL A 89 31.13 -1.99 -7.93
N ARG A 90 30.14 -2.77 -8.39
CA ARG A 90 28.91 -2.22 -8.98
C ARG A 90 28.14 -1.29 -8.05
N ARG A 91 28.18 -1.54 -6.72
CA ARG A 91 27.42 -0.75 -5.75
C ARG A 91 28.02 0.63 -5.66
N GLU A 92 29.35 0.69 -5.56
CA GLU A 92 30.19 1.86 -5.51
C GLU A 92 30.09 2.67 -6.80
N ILE A 93 30.11 2.00 -7.96
CA ILE A 93 29.92 2.67 -9.26
C ILE A 93 28.54 3.30 -9.31
N LYS A 94 27.46 2.53 -9.05
CA LYS A 94 26.10 3.06 -9.13
C LYS A 94 25.87 4.19 -8.13
N SER A 95 26.35 4.05 -6.89
CA SER A 95 26.19 5.05 -5.83
C SER A 95 26.96 6.33 -6.14
N ALA A 96 28.15 6.25 -6.74
CA ALA A 96 28.92 7.43 -7.17
C ALA A 96 28.18 8.30 -8.20
N PHE A 97 27.32 7.69 -9.04
CA PHE A 97 26.56 8.42 -10.06
C PHE A 97 25.17 8.89 -9.60
N VAL A 98 24.73 8.51 -8.40
CA VAL A 98 23.41 8.88 -7.87
C VAL A 98 23.21 10.39 -7.82
N ALA A 99 24.27 11.15 -7.50
CA ALA A 99 24.23 12.60 -7.50
C ALA A 99 23.83 13.19 -8.86
N TYR A 100 23.95 12.47 -9.97
CA TYR A 100 23.57 12.97 -11.29
C TYR A 100 22.17 12.53 -11.74
N TYR A 101 21.48 11.71 -10.94
CA TYR A 101 20.17 11.21 -11.29
C TYR A 101 19.13 12.34 -11.27
N ARG A 102 18.14 12.19 -12.16
CA ARG A 102 16.97 13.04 -12.32
C ARG A 102 15.74 12.14 -12.43
N ASP A 103 14.61 12.66 -11.96
CA ASP A 103 13.32 11.98 -12.03
C ASP A 103 13.32 10.60 -11.36
N HIS A 104 14.17 10.42 -10.34
CA HIS A 104 14.22 9.22 -9.52
C HIS A 104 13.33 9.35 -8.28
N VAL A 105 12.83 8.23 -7.79
CA VAL A 105 12.06 8.10 -6.56
C VAL A 105 13.00 7.70 -5.43
N ILE A 106 12.84 8.31 -4.26
CA ILE A 106 13.58 7.96 -3.05
C ILE A 106 12.61 7.27 -2.08
N VAL A 107 12.91 6.04 -1.68
CA VAL A 107 12.11 5.26 -0.72
C VAL A 107 12.98 4.98 0.51
N THR A 108 12.46 5.16 1.72
CA THR A 108 13.17 4.82 2.95
C THR A 108 12.73 3.47 3.50
N GLY A 109 13.65 2.75 4.13
CA GLY A 109 13.40 1.44 4.71
C GLY A 109 13.48 0.28 3.71
N LEU A 110 13.69 -0.92 4.25
CA LEU A 110 13.81 -2.20 3.52
C LEU A 110 12.95 -3.30 4.16
N SER A 111 11.78 -2.92 4.67
CA SER A 111 10.72 -3.84 5.12
C SER A 111 10.02 -4.53 3.93
N ASP A 112 9.26 -5.59 4.18
CA ASP A 112 8.50 -6.29 3.13
C ASP A 112 7.51 -5.36 2.41
N ASN A 113 6.88 -4.43 3.14
CA ASN A 113 6.02 -3.39 2.58
C ASN A 113 6.78 -2.48 1.60
N SER A 114 7.94 -1.99 2.00
CA SER A 114 8.78 -1.13 1.15
C SER A 114 9.28 -1.89 -0.09
N LYS A 115 9.68 -3.17 0.05
CA LYS A 115 10.15 -4.02 -1.05
C LYS A 115 9.05 -4.23 -2.09
N HIS A 116 7.81 -4.45 -1.66
CA HIS A 116 6.68 -4.56 -2.58
C HIS A 116 6.49 -3.28 -3.40
N LEU A 117 6.48 -2.11 -2.74
CA LEU A 117 6.39 -0.81 -3.41
C LEU A 117 7.57 -0.56 -4.37
N ILE A 118 8.79 -0.86 -3.95
CA ILE A 118 9.99 -0.70 -4.79
C ILE A 118 9.88 -1.56 -6.05
N SER A 119 9.49 -2.83 -5.90
CA SER A 119 9.31 -3.76 -7.02
C SER A 119 8.24 -3.25 -8.00
N ASP A 120 7.11 -2.76 -7.48
CA ASP A 120 6.03 -2.17 -8.29
C ASP A 120 6.47 -0.89 -9.02
N LEU A 121 7.21 -0.01 -8.35
CA LEU A 121 7.78 1.21 -8.96
C LEU A 121 8.76 0.86 -10.10
N LEU A 122 9.66 -0.11 -9.87
CA LEU A 122 10.61 -0.59 -10.87
C LEU A 122 9.89 -1.23 -12.07
N ALA A 123 8.84 -2.01 -11.83
CA ALA A 123 8.00 -2.59 -12.89
C ALA A 123 7.33 -1.52 -13.76
N HIS A 124 7.00 -0.37 -13.16
CA HIS A 124 6.50 0.81 -13.87
C HIS A 124 7.62 1.75 -14.39
N SER A 125 8.83 1.23 -14.57
CA SER A 125 10.00 1.93 -15.13
C SER A 125 10.46 3.18 -14.35
N GLU A 126 10.12 3.28 -13.07
CA GLU A 126 10.66 4.34 -12.20
C GLU A 126 12.10 4.00 -11.80
N LYS A 127 12.96 5.02 -11.69
CA LYS A 127 14.31 4.87 -11.12
C LYS A 127 14.20 4.96 -9.60
N VAL A 128 14.55 3.91 -8.87
CA VAL A 128 14.37 3.88 -7.40
C VAL A 128 15.70 3.87 -6.66
N ILE A 129 15.84 4.80 -5.72
CA ILE A 129 16.90 4.84 -4.72
C ILE A 129 16.28 4.49 -3.38
N VAL A 130 16.89 3.55 -2.67
CA VAL A 130 16.44 3.09 -1.37
C VAL A 130 17.42 3.54 -0.30
N ILE A 131 16.91 4.20 0.73
CA ILE A 131 17.70 4.63 1.89
C ILE A 131 17.45 3.63 3.01
N GLY A 132 18.46 2.85 3.36
CA GLY A 132 18.32 1.81 4.38
C GLY A 132 19.59 0.99 4.54
N ALA A 133 19.65 0.22 5.63
CA ALA A 133 20.78 -0.66 5.91
C ALA A 133 20.93 -1.73 4.82
N ILE A 134 22.15 -1.98 4.38
CA ILE A 134 22.48 -3.03 3.42
C ILE A 134 22.49 -4.37 4.17
N PRO A 135 21.53 -5.30 3.93
CA PRO A 135 21.40 -6.49 4.75
C PRO A 135 22.64 -7.40 4.67
N HIS A 136 23.24 -7.48 3.47
CA HIS A 136 24.43 -8.27 3.21
C HIS A 136 25.38 -7.53 2.25
N ALA A 137 26.63 -7.34 2.66
CA ALA A 137 27.64 -6.67 1.84
C ALA A 137 27.99 -7.43 0.55
N TRP A 138 27.97 -8.77 0.59
CA TRP A 138 28.38 -9.64 -0.54
C TRP A 138 27.22 -10.13 -1.42
N LYS A 139 25.97 -10.02 -0.94
CA LYS A 139 24.77 -10.51 -1.63
C LYS A 139 23.84 -9.35 -1.94
N LEU A 140 23.38 -9.27 -3.20
CA LEU A 140 22.32 -8.34 -3.56
C LEU A 140 21.01 -8.74 -2.89
N ASP A 141 20.33 -7.72 -2.37
CA ASP A 141 18.91 -7.82 -2.06
C ASP A 141 18.10 -8.09 -3.36
N GLN A 142 16.88 -8.58 -3.22
CA GLN A 142 15.99 -8.81 -4.34
C GLN A 142 15.74 -7.51 -5.13
N VAL A 143 15.48 -6.39 -4.45
CA VAL A 143 15.17 -5.12 -5.13
C VAL A 143 16.37 -4.57 -5.91
N GLU A 144 17.60 -4.82 -5.45
CA GLU A 144 18.81 -4.46 -6.20
C GLU A 144 18.98 -5.29 -7.48
N LYS A 145 18.57 -6.56 -7.45
CA LYS A 145 18.56 -7.43 -8.64
C LYS A 145 17.53 -6.96 -9.66
N GLU A 146 16.45 -6.34 -9.21
CA GLU A 146 15.39 -5.76 -10.04
C GLU A 146 15.76 -4.37 -10.59
N GLY A 147 16.68 -3.66 -9.95
CA GLY A 147 17.28 -2.44 -10.49
C GLY A 147 17.45 -1.29 -9.50
N ALA A 148 16.92 -1.41 -8.27
CA ALA A 148 17.08 -0.37 -7.26
C ALA A 148 18.54 -0.16 -6.83
N ILE A 149 18.83 1.02 -6.31
CA ILE A 149 20.13 1.37 -5.72
C ILE A 149 19.91 1.58 -4.23
N ILE A 150 20.50 0.72 -3.39
CA ILE A 150 20.45 0.87 -1.93
C ILE A 150 21.65 1.72 -1.48
N ILE A 151 21.38 2.71 -0.64
CA ILE A 151 22.37 3.63 -0.07
C ILE A 151 22.14 3.75 1.43
N GLU A 152 23.19 3.62 2.21
CA GLU A 152 23.17 3.95 3.64
C GLU A 152 23.45 5.44 3.85
N GLY A 153 22.67 6.06 4.73
CA GLY A 153 22.93 7.42 5.18
C GLY A 153 21.75 8.03 5.92
N ASP A 154 21.94 9.27 6.34
CA ASP A 154 21.03 9.98 7.23
C ASP A 154 20.38 11.17 6.49
N LEU A 155 19.05 11.13 6.36
CA LEU A 155 18.27 12.15 5.66
C LEU A 155 18.19 13.48 6.43
N THR A 156 18.59 13.51 7.70
CA THR A 156 18.73 14.76 8.46
C THR A 156 19.96 15.57 8.03
N GLN A 157 20.93 14.94 7.36
CA GLN A 157 22.16 15.58 6.92
C GLN A 157 22.02 16.22 5.53
N LYS A 158 22.20 17.55 5.44
CA LYS A 158 22.12 18.30 4.17
C LYS A 158 23.13 17.83 3.13
N SER A 159 24.32 17.37 3.54
CA SER A 159 25.34 16.81 2.65
C SER A 159 24.86 15.53 1.98
N PHE A 160 24.20 14.66 2.74
CA PHE A 160 23.63 13.41 2.23
C PHE A 160 22.47 13.68 1.26
N LEU A 161 21.58 14.61 1.59
CA LEU A 161 20.49 15.02 0.68
C LEU A 161 21.02 15.54 -0.67
N ARG A 162 22.13 16.28 -0.68
CA ARG A 162 22.80 16.70 -1.92
C ARG A 162 23.39 15.52 -2.68
N TYR A 163 24.03 14.58 -1.98
CA TYR A 163 24.62 13.37 -2.55
C TYR A 163 23.57 12.48 -3.23
N ILE A 164 22.41 12.28 -2.62
CA ILE A 164 21.32 11.47 -3.21
C ILE A 164 20.51 12.21 -4.29
N GLY A 165 20.89 13.45 -4.62
CA GLY A 165 20.18 14.28 -5.59
C GLY A 165 18.75 14.62 -5.18
N ALA A 166 18.49 14.85 -3.88
CA ALA A 166 17.16 15.05 -3.33
C ALA A 166 16.34 16.15 -4.05
N SER A 167 16.95 17.25 -4.47
CA SER A 167 16.26 18.34 -5.20
C SER A 167 15.86 17.99 -6.64
N ARG A 168 16.37 16.88 -7.18
CA ARG A 168 16.04 16.37 -8.53
C ARG A 168 15.12 15.14 -8.49
N ALA A 169 14.83 14.64 -7.30
CA ALA A 169 13.93 13.51 -7.11
C ALA A 169 12.51 13.86 -7.58
N LYS A 170 11.78 12.86 -8.07
CA LYS A 170 10.40 12.98 -8.50
C LYS A 170 9.45 13.11 -7.32
N PHE A 171 9.62 12.24 -6.31
CA PHE A 171 8.93 12.25 -5.03
C PHE A 171 9.67 11.34 -4.04
N PHE A 172 9.30 11.44 -2.77
CA PHE A 172 9.84 10.63 -1.68
C PHE A 172 8.74 9.76 -1.07
N VAL A 173 9.11 8.58 -0.57
CA VAL A 173 8.22 7.72 0.20
C VAL A 173 8.94 7.28 1.48
N PHE A 174 8.42 7.69 2.63
CA PHE A 174 8.95 7.36 3.96
C PHE A 174 8.13 6.23 4.57
N VAL A 175 8.71 5.02 4.61
CA VAL A 175 8.03 3.76 5.01
C VAL A 175 8.91 2.88 5.90
N GLU A 176 9.69 3.52 6.78
CA GLU A 176 10.36 2.84 7.88
C GLU A 176 9.34 2.30 8.88
N GLU A 177 9.70 1.27 9.66
CA GLU A 177 8.83 0.69 10.68
C GLU A 177 8.50 1.67 11.82
N ASN A 178 9.35 2.68 12.04
CA ASN A 178 9.13 3.71 13.05
C ASN A 178 8.48 4.97 12.45
N ASP A 179 7.20 5.19 12.77
CA ASP A 179 6.43 6.37 12.36
C ASP A 179 7.11 7.71 12.72
N GLU A 180 7.78 7.80 13.88
CA GLU A 180 8.49 9.03 14.29
C GLU A 180 9.70 9.30 13.40
N LYS A 181 10.39 8.25 12.97
CA LYS A 181 11.50 8.35 12.00
C LYS A 181 10.97 8.83 10.64
N ASN A 182 9.86 8.27 10.17
CA ASN A 182 9.22 8.70 8.92
C ASN A 182 8.89 10.20 8.95
N LEU A 183 8.32 10.69 10.06
CA LEU A 183 8.00 12.10 10.26
C LEU A 183 9.25 12.99 10.32
N SER A 184 10.26 12.58 11.09
CA SER A 184 11.52 13.31 11.23
C SER A 184 12.24 13.46 9.89
N ASP A 185 12.38 12.36 9.14
CA ASP A 185 13.02 12.33 7.83
C ASP A 185 12.24 13.18 6.81
N ALA A 186 10.91 13.07 6.79
CA ALA A 186 10.06 13.89 5.92
C ALA A 186 10.22 15.39 6.22
N ARG A 187 10.27 15.79 7.49
CA ARG A 187 10.48 17.18 7.90
C ARG A 187 11.86 17.69 7.53
N ALA A 188 12.90 16.87 7.68
CA ALA A 188 14.26 17.22 7.27
C ALA A 188 14.36 17.45 5.76
N VAL A 189 13.77 16.55 4.96
CA VAL A 189 13.70 16.68 3.51
C VAL A 189 12.88 17.90 3.10
N TYR A 190 11.73 18.14 3.72
CA TYR A 190 10.91 19.33 3.47
C TYR A 190 11.70 20.62 3.68
N ASN A 191 12.40 20.76 4.82
CA ASN A 191 13.21 21.93 5.13
C ASN A 191 14.36 22.13 4.13
N PHE A 192 14.98 21.04 3.66
CA PHE A 192 16.04 21.10 2.65
C PHE A 192 15.50 21.54 1.28
N LEU A 193 14.38 20.96 0.85
CA LEU A 193 13.73 21.28 -0.43
C LEU A 193 13.19 22.71 -0.44
N ALA A 194 12.66 23.18 0.69
CA ALA A 194 12.21 24.57 0.83
C ALA A 194 13.32 25.60 0.55
N MET A 195 14.58 25.27 0.87
CA MET A 195 15.72 26.14 0.61
C MET A 195 16.34 25.92 -0.79
N SER A 196 16.18 24.73 -1.38
CA SER A 196 16.99 24.27 -2.51
C SER A 196 16.19 23.98 -3.79
N GLY A 197 14.87 23.84 -3.70
CA GLY A 197 13.99 23.46 -4.80
C GLY A 197 13.27 24.67 -5.38
N LYS A 198 13.80 25.23 -6.47
CA LYS A 198 13.22 26.44 -7.09
C LYS A 198 12.21 26.15 -8.21
N ASP A 199 12.22 24.95 -8.80
CA ASP A 199 11.56 24.73 -10.10
C ASP A 199 10.62 23.52 -10.18
N ARG A 200 10.43 22.74 -9.11
CA ARG A 200 9.64 21.49 -9.17
C ARG A 200 8.87 21.20 -7.90
N HIS A 201 7.55 21.06 -8.02
CA HIS A 201 6.71 20.56 -6.94
C HIS A 201 7.01 19.08 -6.63
N GLN A 202 7.49 18.79 -5.42
CA GLN A 202 7.86 17.45 -4.95
C GLN A 202 6.93 16.97 -3.84
N MET A 203 6.45 15.74 -3.96
CA MET A 203 5.58 15.11 -2.96
C MET A 203 6.42 14.27 -1.98
N LEU A 204 6.15 14.40 -0.69
CA LEU A 204 6.75 13.62 0.39
C LEU A 204 5.67 12.72 1.01
N TYR A 205 5.57 11.47 0.55
CA TYR A 205 4.60 10.51 1.08
C TYR A 205 5.12 9.93 2.39
N THR A 206 4.47 10.22 3.51
CA THR A 206 4.94 9.83 4.84
C THR A 206 3.96 8.84 5.48
N HIS A 207 4.45 7.63 5.75
CA HIS A 207 3.64 6.57 6.33
C HIS A 207 3.53 6.71 7.85
N ILE A 208 2.31 6.54 8.36
CA ILE A 208 2.00 6.42 9.79
C ILE A 208 1.08 5.21 9.95
N SER A 209 1.51 4.23 10.72
CA SER A 209 0.78 2.97 10.91
C SER A 209 -0.28 3.05 12.00
N ASP A 210 -0.03 3.84 13.05
CA ASP A 210 -0.90 3.95 14.22
C ASP A 210 -1.99 5.02 14.01
N GLU A 211 -3.25 4.59 14.05
CA GLU A 211 -4.41 5.47 13.85
C GLU A 211 -4.57 6.50 14.99
N LEU A 212 -4.20 6.13 16.22
CA LEU A 212 -4.26 7.03 17.37
C LEU A 212 -3.21 8.13 17.24
N LYS A 213 -1.98 7.77 16.85
CA LYS A 213 -0.93 8.77 16.56
C LYS A 213 -1.34 9.68 15.40
N LEU A 214 -1.97 9.12 14.37
CA LEU A 214 -2.45 9.90 13.24
C LEU A 214 -3.52 10.92 13.67
N ASP A 215 -4.44 10.53 14.55
CA ASP A 215 -5.44 11.43 15.15
C ASP A 215 -4.78 12.53 16.00
N GLU A 216 -3.80 12.17 16.84
CA GLU A 216 -3.03 13.13 17.64
C GLU A 216 -2.29 14.16 16.78
N ILE A 217 -1.61 13.71 15.72
CA ILE A 217 -0.88 14.58 14.79
C ILE A 217 -1.83 15.54 14.07
N ARG A 218 -3.01 15.04 13.66
CA ARG A 218 -4.07 15.87 13.07
C ARG A 218 -4.60 16.89 14.08
N GLY A 219 -4.85 16.48 15.33
CA GLY A 219 -5.38 17.34 16.39
C GLY A 219 -4.40 18.42 16.87
N LEU A 220 -3.09 18.18 16.79
CA LEU A 220 -2.05 19.15 17.16
C LEU A 220 -1.67 20.10 16.01
N HIS A 221 -2.27 19.95 14.82
CA HIS A 221 -1.99 20.74 13.63
C HIS A 221 -0.47 20.80 13.26
N LEU A 222 0.32 19.80 13.68
CA LEU A 222 1.79 19.82 13.65
C LEU A 222 2.37 20.00 12.24
N LEU A 223 1.58 19.67 11.22
CA LEU A 223 1.98 19.67 9.82
C LEU A 223 1.01 20.48 8.94
N GLU A 224 0.04 21.22 9.49
CA GLU A 224 -0.91 21.99 8.68
C GLU A 224 -0.23 23.02 7.78
N ASP A 225 0.82 23.67 8.29
CA ASP A 225 1.66 24.60 7.54
C ASP A 225 2.48 23.93 6.41
N GLN A 226 2.72 22.62 6.50
CA GLN A 226 3.55 21.82 5.57
C GLN A 226 2.71 20.92 4.65
N THR A 227 1.42 20.78 4.95
CA THR A 227 0.42 19.99 4.21
C THR A 227 -0.57 20.88 3.47
N SER A 228 -0.70 22.16 3.85
CA SER A 228 -1.48 23.14 3.12
C SER A 228 -0.64 23.82 2.05
N VAL A 229 -1.11 23.78 0.81
CA VAL A 229 -0.53 24.45 -0.38
C VAL A 229 -0.54 25.99 -0.26
N ASN A 230 -0.95 26.53 0.90
CA ASN A 230 -1.22 27.94 1.12
C ASN A 230 0.03 28.84 1.30
N LYS A 231 1.25 28.28 1.31
CA LYS A 231 2.48 29.08 1.22
C LYS A 231 3.02 29.01 -0.20
N THR A 232 2.70 30.06 -0.96
CA THR A 232 2.97 30.29 -2.40
C THR A 232 4.43 30.21 -2.85
N ASP A 233 5.39 29.91 -1.97
CA ASP A 233 6.82 29.89 -2.32
C ASP A 233 7.49 28.51 -2.19
N LEU A 234 6.78 27.48 -1.70
CA LEU A 234 7.39 26.17 -1.43
C LEU A 234 6.88 25.10 -2.40
N ASN A 235 7.79 24.66 -3.27
CA ASN A 235 7.60 23.60 -4.24
C ASN A 235 7.64 22.18 -3.60
N CYS A 236 7.07 22.00 -2.40
CA CYS A 236 7.11 20.72 -1.68
C CYS A 236 5.85 20.54 -0.81
N GLU A 237 5.28 19.33 -0.76
CA GLU A 237 4.13 18.97 0.09
C GLU A 237 4.43 17.70 0.89
N ILE A 238 4.17 17.71 2.20
CA ILE A 238 4.11 16.47 3.00
C ILE A 238 2.71 15.90 2.92
N ARG A 239 2.62 14.62 2.51
CA ARG A 239 1.37 13.88 2.45
C ARG A 239 1.43 12.66 3.34
N ILE A 240 0.75 12.76 4.48
CA ILE A 240 0.62 11.66 5.42
C ILE A 240 -0.37 10.63 4.87
N PHE A 241 -0.03 9.35 5.00
CA PHE A 241 -0.94 8.26 4.71
C PHE A 241 -0.80 7.13 5.74
N SER A 242 -1.92 6.45 6.01
CA SER A 242 -1.95 5.19 6.75
C SER A 242 -2.30 4.06 5.80
N SER A 243 -1.49 2.99 5.81
CA SER A 243 -1.79 1.76 5.07
C SER A 243 -3.05 1.09 5.62
N CYS A 244 -3.27 1.14 6.93
CA CYS A 244 -4.45 0.57 7.60
C CYS A 244 -5.73 1.36 7.28
N GLU A 245 -5.66 2.71 7.22
CA GLU A 245 -6.79 3.56 6.82
C GLU A 245 -7.20 3.28 5.36
N ARG A 246 -6.21 3.11 4.47
CA ARG A 246 -6.43 2.74 3.06
C ARG A 246 -6.97 1.33 2.91
N ALA A 247 -6.39 0.36 3.62
CA ALA A 247 -6.83 -1.02 3.62
C ALA A 247 -8.28 -1.13 4.11
N SER A 248 -8.64 -0.49 5.22
CA SER A 248 -10.01 -0.52 5.76
C SER A 248 -11.02 0.08 4.76
N ARG A 249 -10.60 1.11 4.02
CA ARG A 249 -11.40 1.72 2.95
C ARG A 249 -11.65 0.75 1.79
N ILE A 250 -10.62 0.10 1.28
CA ILE A 250 -10.75 -0.88 0.19
C ILE A 250 -11.59 -2.08 0.65
N ILE A 251 -11.34 -2.58 1.87
CA ILE A 251 -12.11 -3.67 2.48
C ILE A 251 -13.58 -3.30 2.60
N PHE A 252 -13.90 -2.10 3.10
CA PHE A 252 -15.29 -1.65 3.23
C PHE A 252 -15.97 -1.51 1.85
N ASN A 253 -15.32 -0.84 0.89
CA ASN A 253 -15.90 -0.62 -0.43
C ASN A 253 -16.21 -1.95 -1.16
N LYS A 254 -15.31 -2.94 -1.03
CA LYS A 254 -15.45 -4.25 -1.68
C LYS A 254 -16.28 -5.26 -0.88
N TYR A 255 -16.24 -5.21 0.44
CA TYR A 255 -16.78 -6.23 1.34
C TYR A 255 -17.60 -5.63 2.49
N SER A 256 -18.34 -4.55 2.24
CA SER A 256 -19.29 -3.97 3.20
C SER A 256 -20.33 -5.02 3.64
N PRO A 257 -20.77 -5.03 4.91
CA PRO A 257 -21.68 -6.05 5.45
C PRO A 257 -23.01 -6.19 4.70
N ASP A 258 -23.52 -5.09 4.13
CA ASP A 258 -24.77 -5.08 3.36
C ASP A 258 -24.69 -5.83 2.01
N ARG A 259 -23.48 -6.23 1.59
CA ARG A 259 -23.28 -7.16 0.46
C ARG A 259 -23.65 -8.60 0.82
N PHE A 260 -23.68 -8.93 2.11
CA PHE A 260 -23.90 -10.29 2.61
C PHE A 260 -25.25 -10.46 3.31
N THR A 261 -25.72 -9.39 3.96
CA THR A 261 -27.07 -9.30 4.52
C THR A 261 -27.80 -8.18 3.82
N LYS A 262 -28.94 -8.46 3.19
CA LYS A 262 -29.73 -7.43 2.51
C LYS A 262 -30.29 -6.44 3.54
N VAL A 263 -29.98 -5.15 3.35
CA VAL A 263 -30.49 -4.05 4.18
C VAL A 263 -30.97 -2.92 3.28
N THR A 264 -32.26 -2.91 3.00
CA THR A 264 -32.94 -2.01 2.06
C THR A 264 -34.10 -1.24 2.68
N SER A 265 -34.51 -1.56 3.91
CA SER A 265 -35.67 -0.96 4.59
C SER A 265 -35.43 -0.77 6.10
N PRO A 266 -36.11 0.19 6.77
CA PRO A 266 -36.09 0.38 8.24
C PRO A 266 -36.42 -0.87 9.08
N GLU A 267 -37.20 -1.79 8.50
CA GLU A 267 -37.66 -3.03 9.14
C GLU A 267 -36.60 -4.15 9.11
N ASP A 268 -35.57 -4.01 8.27
CA ASP A 268 -34.52 -5.02 8.12
C ASP A 268 -33.71 -5.20 9.42
N PRO A 269 -33.13 -6.40 9.65
CA PRO A 269 -32.42 -6.70 10.88
C PRO A 269 -31.20 -5.78 11.09
N GLN A 270 -30.80 -5.63 12.35
CA GLN A 270 -29.58 -4.91 12.70
C GLN A 270 -28.37 -5.55 12.01
N VAL A 271 -27.51 -4.74 11.40
CA VAL A 271 -26.25 -5.23 10.84
C VAL A 271 -25.31 -5.59 11.98
N ARG A 272 -24.86 -6.85 12.00
CA ARG A 272 -23.90 -7.36 12.98
C ARG A 272 -22.65 -7.87 12.27
N VAL A 273 -21.47 -7.54 12.77
CA VAL A 273 -20.19 -8.05 12.25
C VAL A 273 -19.33 -8.60 13.39
N ALA A 274 -18.52 -9.59 13.08
CA ALA A 274 -17.43 -10.01 13.95
C ALA A 274 -16.12 -9.40 13.43
N VAL A 275 -15.38 -8.69 14.28
CA VAL A 275 -14.03 -8.19 13.99
C VAL A 275 -13.07 -8.94 14.89
N ILE A 276 -12.16 -9.69 14.30
CA ILE A 276 -11.19 -10.52 15.00
C ILE A 276 -9.79 -9.96 14.73
N GLY A 277 -9.17 -9.36 15.75
CA GLY A 277 -7.90 -8.65 15.62
C GLY A 277 -7.84 -7.41 16.51
N SER A 278 -6.61 -7.00 16.87
CA SER A 278 -6.34 -5.90 17.81
C SER A 278 -5.30 -4.89 17.30
N GLY A 279 -4.73 -5.15 16.12
CA GLY A 279 -3.75 -4.27 15.49
C GLY A 279 -4.38 -3.06 14.82
N SER A 280 -3.54 -2.24 14.18
CA SER A 280 -3.96 -0.99 13.52
C SER A 280 -5.04 -1.19 12.46
N LEU A 281 -5.03 -2.30 11.70
CA LEU A 281 -6.07 -2.56 10.70
C LEU A 281 -7.44 -2.80 11.33
N ALA A 282 -7.51 -3.52 12.45
CA ALA A 282 -8.75 -3.73 13.19
C ALA A 282 -9.28 -2.39 13.75
N GLN A 283 -8.39 -1.55 14.29
CA GLN A 283 -8.72 -0.20 14.75
C GLN A 283 -9.30 0.67 13.63
N SER A 284 -8.58 0.78 12.50
CA SER A 284 -9.05 1.54 11.34
C SER A 284 -10.36 0.97 10.78
N MET A 285 -10.63 -0.32 10.90
CA MET A 285 -11.91 -0.93 10.49
C MET A 285 -13.06 -0.59 11.44
N VAL A 286 -12.85 -0.60 12.75
CA VAL A 286 -13.86 -0.19 13.74
C VAL A 286 -14.27 1.28 13.52
N ILE A 287 -13.29 2.17 13.31
CA ILE A 287 -13.56 3.58 13.00
C ILE A 287 -14.28 3.73 11.65
N ARG A 288 -13.88 2.95 10.63
CA ARG A 288 -14.54 2.94 9.32
C ARG A 288 -16.00 2.52 9.42
N PHE A 289 -16.29 1.47 10.20
CA PHE A 289 -17.66 1.06 10.52
C PHE A 289 -18.43 2.13 11.26
N ALA A 290 -17.80 2.83 12.20
CA ALA A 290 -18.47 3.93 12.89
C ALA A 290 -18.79 5.12 12.00
N ARG A 291 -18.00 5.37 10.95
CA ARG A 291 -18.24 6.44 9.97
C ARG A 291 -19.24 6.07 8.88
N LEU A 292 -19.21 4.82 8.42
CA LEU A 292 -19.90 4.40 7.19
C LEU A 292 -20.99 3.34 7.42
N GLY A 293 -21.07 2.77 8.62
CA GLY A 293 -22.02 1.72 9.01
C GLY A 293 -23.45 2.18 9.20
N HIS A 294 -23.91 3.12 8.37
CA HIS A 294 -25.25 3.69 8.41
C HIS A 294 -26.06 3.13 7.24
N PHE A 295 -26.92 2.15 7.54
CA PHE A 295 -27.66 1.37 6.55
C PHE A 295 -29.15 1.78 6.52
N ALA A 296 -29.88 1.22 5.56
CA ALA A 296 -31.30 1.51 5.35
C ALA A 296 -32.21 1.12 6.53
N ASN A 297 -31.74 0.28 7.45
CA ASN A 297 -32.47 -0.06 8.67
C ASN A 297 -32.45 1.06 9.73
N LEU A 298 -31.62 2.10 9.55
CA LEU A 298 -31.44 3.25 10.45
C LEU A 298 -31.05 2.86 11.89
N ARG A 299 -30.53 1.64 12.09
CA ARG A 299 -30.04 1.16 13.38
C ARG A 299 -28.52 1.28 13.43
N LYS A 300 -27.97 1.51 14.63
CA LYS A 300 -26.52 1.40 14.85
C LYS A 300 -26.09 -0.01 14.47
N MET A 301 -25.00 -0.16 13.73
CA MET A 301 -24.44 -1.49 13.50
C MET A 301 -23.77 -1.99 14.79
N GLN A 302 -23.83 -3.31 15.00
CA GLN A 302 -23.15 -3.95 16.11
C GLN A 302 -21.83 -4.56 15.66
N ILE A 303 -20.75 -4.22 16.35
CA ILE A 303 -19.41 -4.77 16.19
C ILE A 303 -19.15 -5.69 17.37
N CYS A 304 -19.07 -6.99 17.11
CA CYS A 304 -18.54 -7.95 18.07
C CYS A 304 -17.03 -8.02 17.89
N LEU A 305 -16.29 -7.47 18.85
CA LEU A 305 -14.87 -7.24 18.78
C LEU A 305 -14.13 -8.31 19.60
N PHE A 306 -13.53 -9.26 18.90
CA PHE A 306 -12.67 -10.29 19.48
C PHE A 306 -11.24 -9.75 19.55
N GLN A 307 -10.79 -9.42 20.76
CA GLN A 307 -9.50 -8.77 21.00
C GLN A 307 -8.66 -9.52 22.03
N GLU A 308 -7.35 -9.59 21.82
CA GLU A 308 -6.41 -10.24 22.74
C GLU A 308 -6.17 -9.44 24.03
N GLN A 309 -6.37 -8.11 24.01
CA GLN A 309 -6.25 -7.25 25.19
C GLN A 309 -7.34 -6.16 25.22
N PRO A 310 -7.95 -5.86 26.39
CA PRO A 310 -8.99 -4.82 26.54
C PRO A 310 -8.55 -3.39 26.19
N SER A 311 -7.26 -3.20 25.91
CA SER A 311 -6.65 -1.88 25.71
C SER A 311 -7.07 -1.24 24.39
N MET A 312 -7.46 -2.00 23.36
CA MET A 312 -7.81 -1.39 22.06
C MET A 312 -9.12 -0.61 22.13
N ALA A 313 -10.20 -1.23 22.59
CA ALA A 313 -11.50 -0.56 22.70
C ALA A 313 -11.43 0.69 23.59
N SER A 314 -10.77 0.57 24.75
CA SER A 314 -10.56 1.69 25.68
C SER A 314 -9.77 2.83 25.04
N ARG A 315 -8.72 2.52 24.27
CA ARG A 315 -7.92 3.53 23.55
C ARG A 315 -8.75 4.22 22.46
N LEU A 316 -9.48 3.46 21.65
CA LEU A 316 -10.37 4.01 20.62
C LEU A 316 -11.43 4.93 21.21
N GLU A 317 -12.05 4.57 22.33
CA GLU A 317 -13.04 5.41 23.00
C GLU A 317 -12.43 6.68 23.61
N SER A 318 -11.16 6.63 24.03
CA SER A 318 -10.47 7.80 24.56
C SER A 318 -10.18 8.85 23.48
N SER A 319 -9.77 8.41 22.28
CA SER A 319 -9.51 9.29 21.12
C SER A 319 -10.81 9.71 20.44
N PHE A 320 -11.74 8.77 20.27
CA PHE A 320 -13.04 8.98 19.62
C PHE A 320 -14.18 8.93 20.65
N ARG A 321 -14.30 9.98 21.48
CA ARG A 321 -15.25 10.04 22.61
C ARG A 321 -16.72 9.76 22.25
N GLN A 322 -17.11 10.00 21.00
CA GLN A 322 -18.47 9.80 20.50
C GLN A 322 -18.65 8.46 19.75
N LEU A 323 -17.68 7.55 19.79
CA LEU A 323 -17.70 6.28 19.04
C LEU A 323 -18.97 5.46 19.27
N ARG A 324 -19.35 5.26 20.53
CA ARG A 324 -20.56 4.49 20.92
C ARG A 324 -21.88 5.17 20.54
N ASN A 325 -21.86 6.43 20.07
CA ASN A 325 -23.05 7.07 19.54
C ASN A 325 -23.43 6.53 18.16
N PHE A 326 -22.50 5.91 17.43
CA PHE A 326 -22.72 5.48 16.04
C PHE A 326 -22.67 3.96 15.86
N VAL A 327 -22.00 3.24 16.76
CA VAL A 327 -21.88 1.78 16.74
C VAL A 327 -22.09 1.18 18.13
N ASP A 328 -22.66 -0.02 18.17
CA ASP A 328 -22.72 -0.82 19.39
C ASP A 328 -21.52 -1.77 19.41
N ILE A 329 -20.63 -1.63 20.39
CA ILE A 329 -19.44 -2.49 20.50
C ILE A 329 -19.64 -3.49 21.64
N LEU A 330 -19.70 -4.77 21.28
CA LEU A 330 -19.66 -5.91 22.19
C LEU A 330 -18.23 -6.46 22.24
N LEU A 331 -17.61 -6.44 23.42
CA LEU A 331 -16.24 -6.90 23.61
C LEU A 331 -16.20 -8.39 23.94
N VAL A 332 -15.28 -9.11 23.30
CA VAL A 332 -14.92 -10.49 23.62
C VAL A 332 -13.41 -10.52 23.84
N ASP A 333 -13.00 -10.47 25.09
CA ASP A 333 -11.59 -10.41 25.50
C ASP A 333 -11.02 -11.83 25.57
N GLN A 334 -10.17 -12.19 24.62
CA GLN A 334 -9.55 -13.51 24.57
C GLN A 334 -8.27 -13.55 23.72
N PRO A 335 -7.24 -14.29 24.14
CA PRO A 335 -6.08 -14.57 23.31
C PRO A 335 -6.44 -15.25 21.98
N TYR A 336 -5.76 -14.87 20.90
CA TYR A 336 -6.05 -15.40 19.55
C TYR A 336 -5.71 -16.89 19.39
N ASP A 337 -4.67 -17.35 20.07
CA ASP A 337 -4.31 -18.77 20.15
C ASP A 337 -5.42 -19.60 20.81
N LEU A 338 -6.13 -19.01 21.78
CA LEU A 338 -7.24 -19.65 22.48
C LEU A 338 -8.56 -19.55 21.73
N PHE A 339 -8.82 -18.50 20.93
CA PHE A 339 -10.06 -18.25 20.17
C PHE A 339 -11.23 -19.19 20.51
N ASP A 340 -12.10 -18.72 21.40
CA ASP A 340 -13.27 -19.46 21.88
C ASP A 340 -14.29 -19.64 20.76
N SER A 341 -14.34 -20.86 20.24
CA SER A 341 -15.27 -21.23 19.17
C SER A 341 -16.70 -21.39 19.70
N GLU A 342 -16.86 -21.77 20.97
CA GLU A 342 -18.18 -21.93 21.61
C GLU A 342 -18.83 -20.56 21.83
N GLU A 343 -18.06 -19.59 22.32
CA GLU A 343 -18.56 -18.21 22.49
C GLU A 343 -18.89 -17.56 21.13
N PHE A 344 -18.04 -17.76 20.12
CA PHE A 344 -18.35 -17.31 18.76
C PHE A 344 -19.66 -17.94 18.24
N GLU A 345 -19.80 -19.27 18.38
CA GLU A 345 -20.99 -20.01 17.94
C GLU A 345 -22.24 -19.54 18.68
N ARG A 346 -22.17 -19.33 20.00
CA ARG A 346 -23.27 -18.80 20.83
C ARG A 346 -23.71 -17.42 20.37
N LEU A 347 -22.77 -16.51 20.12
CA LEU A 347 -23.04 -15.15 19.66
C LEU A 347 -23.63 -15.12 18.24
N ASN A 348 -23.14 -15.99 17.36
CA ASN A 348 -23.64 -16.12 15.99
C ASN A 348 -25.01 -16.80 15.93
N SER A 349 -25.28 -17.77 16.80
CA SER A 349 -26.58 -18.46 16.88
C SER A 349 -27.68 -17.55 17.44
N THR A 350 -27.33 -16.60 18.31
CA THR A 350 -28.28 -15.61 18.84
C THR A 350 -28.78 -14.67 17.73
N ALA A 351 -27.87 -14.22 16.85
CA ALA A 351 -28.21 -13.55 15.60
C ALA A 351 -27.03 -13.66 14.62
N PRO A 352 -27.20 -14.15 13.38
CA PRO A 352 -26.07 -14.39 12.49
C PRO A 352 -25.25 -13.13 12.19
N PHE A 353 -23.92 -13.26 12.15
CA PHE A 353 -23.06 -12.20 11.66
C PHE A 353 -23.23 -12.05 10.15
N SER A 354 -23.36 -10.80 9.70
CA SER A 354 -23.40 -10.47 8.26
C SER A 354 -22.05 -10.78 7.60
N ALA A 355 -20.96 -10.51 8.32
CA ALA A 355 -19.60 -10.84 7.91
C ALA A 355 -18.66 -10.97 9.11
N VAL A 356 -17.62 -11.77 8.92
CA VAL A 356 -16.50 -11.95 9.85
C VAL A 356 -15.24 -11.35 9.22
N TYR A 357 -14.65 -10.36 9.87
CA TYR A 357 -13.41 -9.70 9.43
C TYR A 357 -12.26 -10.22 10.27
N LEU A 358 -11.40 -11.03 9.66
CA LEU A 358 -10.22 -11.61 10.28
C LEU A 358 -9.01 -10.73 9.94
N LEU A 359 -8.66 -9.85 10.88
CA LEU A 359 -7.73 -8.72 10.74
C LEU A 359 -6.55 -8.86 11.73
N CYS A 360 -5.97 -10.05 11.82
CA CYS A 360 -4.83 -10.33 12.70
C CYS A 360 -3.54 -9.70 12.18
N GLU A 361 -2.65 -9.29 13.09
CA GLU A 361 -1.32 -8.72 12.75
C GLU A 361 -0.34 -9.77 12.20
N ASN A 362 -0.57 -11.04 12.51
CA ASN A 362 0.23 -12.17 12.02
C ASN A 362 -0.67 -13.19 11.32
N ASP A 363 -0.31 -13.54 10.09
CA ASP A 363 -0.99 -14.53 9.26
C ASP A 363 -1.06 -15.92 9.92
N SER A 364 -0.13 -16.25 10.83
CA SER A 364 -0.17 -17.51 11.59
C SER A 364 -1.36 -17.56 12.57
N ALA A 365 -1.65 -16.45 13.25
CA ALA A 365 -2.82 -16.34 14.12
C ALA A 365 -4.11 -16.40 13.29
N ALA A 366 -4.14 -15.67 12.17
CA ALA A 366 -5.26 -15.74 11.23
C ALA A 366 -5.51 -17.17 10.73
N ALA A 367 -4.46 -17.93 10.38
CA ALA A 367 -4.58 -19.32 9.95
C ALA A 367 -5.21 -20.22 11.03
N SER A 368 -4.76 -20.07 12.28
CA SER A 368 -5.28 -20.84 13.43
C SER A 368 -6.78 -20.56 13.64
N ILE A 369 -7.17 -19.29 13.65
CA ILE A 369 -8.57 -18.87 13.83
C ILE A 369 -9.43 -19.32 12.65
N LEU A 370 -8.95 -19.15 11.42
CA LEU A 370 -9.65 -19.59 10.22
C LEU A 370 -9.95 -21.09 10.25
N ASN A 371 -8.98 -21.90 10.69
CA ASN A 371 -9.16 -23.34 10.87
C ASN A 371 -10.23 -23.66 11.92
N LYS A 372 -10.26 -22.94 13.06
CA LYS A 372 -11.31 -23.11 14.09
C LYS A 372 -12.69 -22.69 13.55
N LEU A 373 -12.80 -21.51 12.93
CA LEU A 373 -14.02 -21.02 12.30
C LEU A 373 -14.57 -22.01 11.26
N SER A 374 -13.68 -22.66 10.48
CA SER A 374 -14.11 -23.60 9.43
C SER A 374 -14.83 -24.85 9.95
N LYS A 375 -14.69 -25.14 11.24
CA LYS A 375 -15.29 -26.28 11.93
C LYS A 375 -16.61 -25.95 12.62
N ILE A 376 -16.97 -24.67 12.73
CA ILE A 376 -18.22 -24.24 13.35
C ILE A 376 -19.37 -24.49 12.36
N ASP A 377 -20.38 -25.23 12.80
CA ASP A 377 -21.59 -25.45 12.00
C ASP A 377 -22.66 -24.42 12.35
N THR A 378 -22.87 -23.47 11.45
CA THR A 378 -23.87 -22.41 11.65
C THR A 378 -25.13 -22.62 10.80
N GLY A 379 -25.22 -23.75 10.08
CA GLY A 379 -26.32 -24.06 9.14
C GLY A 379 -26.35 -23.21 7.86
N VAL A 380 -25.61 -22.09 7.82
CA VAL A 380 -25.45 -21.21 6.66
C VAL A 380 -23.96 -20.93 6.45
N LYS A 381 -23.53 -20.62 5.22
CA LYS A 381 -22.13 -20.27 4.98
C LYS A 381 -21.79 -18.90 5.58
N MET A 382 -20.70 -18.84 6.35
CA MET A 382 -20.15 -17.61 6.88
C MET A 382 -19.33 -16.87 5.83
N ASN A 383 -19.54 -15.57 5.67
CA ASN A 383 -18.69 -14.72 4.84
C ASN A 383 -17.50 -14.24 5.67
N VAL A 384 -16.31 -14.75 5.38
CA VAL A 384 -15.07 -14.39 6.08
C VAL A 384 -14.18 -13.56 5.17
N ILE A 385 -13.83 -12.36 5.60
CA ILE A 385 -12.86 -11.49 4.96
C ILE A 385 -11.53 -11.69 5.68
N LEU A 386 -10.55 -12.27 4.98
CA LEU A 386 -9.22 -12.53 5.50
C LEU A 386 -8.25 -11.48 4.97
N ALA A 387 -7.73 -10.64 5.87
CA ALA A 387 -6.59 -9.78 5.58
C ALA A 387 -5.30 -10.59 5.67
N LEU A 388 -4.50 -10.55 4.61
CA LEU A 388 -3.18 -11.17 4.51
C LEU A 388 -2.11 -10.09 4.55
N ASN A 389 -1.14 -10.25 5.44
CA ASN A 389 0.01 -9.37 5.55
C ASN A 389 1.14 -9.83 4.62
N ASP A 390 1.39 -11.13 4.50
CA ASP A 390 2.33 -11.70 3.53
C ASP A 390 1.59 -12.54 2.47
N PRO A 391 1.31 -11.98 1.28
CA PRO A 391 0.66 -12.72 0.20
C PRO A 391 1.52 -13.87 -0.35
N ALA A 392 2.84 -13.78 -0.22
CA ALA A 392 3.76 -14.83 -0.62
C ALA A 392 3.92 -15.90 0.46
N GLY A 393 3.37 -15.67 1.65
CA GLY A 393 3.40 -16.55 2.80
C GLY A 393 2.58 -17.82 2.62
N MET A 394 2.73 -18.77 3.56
CA MET A 394 2.08 -20.08 3.49
C MET A 394 0.56 -19.96 3.38
N LEU A 395 -0.08 -19.12 4.23
CA LEU A 395 -1.52 -18.91 4.22
C LEU A 395 -2.01 -18.32 2.89
N GLY A 396 -1.25 -17.38 2.33
CA GLY A 396 -1.49 -16.79 1.02
C GLY A 396 -1.53 -17.85 -0.09
N ARG A 397 -0.61 -18.82 -0.07
CA ARG A 397 -0.51 -19.91 -1.07
C ARG A 397 -1.47 -21.08 -0.82
N TRP A 398 -1.68 -21.46 0.44
CA TRP A 398 -2.45 -22.65 0.82
C TRP A 398 -3.93 -22.52 0.52
N VAL A 399 -4.47 -21.35 0.82
CA VAL A 399 -5.88 -21.10 0.69
C VAL A 399 -6.14 -20.72 -0.77
N THR A 400 -6.46 -21.64 -1.66
CA THR A 400 -7.02 -21.22 -2.96
C THR A 400 -8.42 -20.66 -2.73
N GLU A 401 -8.86 -19.65 -3.48
CA GLU A 401 -10.18 -19.02 -3.35
C GLU A 401 -11.32 -20.03 -3.62
N LYS A 402 -11.62 -20.88 -2.63
CA LYS A 402 -12.70 -21.88 -2.63
C LYS A 402 -13.21 -22.11 -1.21
N ASN A 403 -14.49 -22.48 -1.13
CA ASN A 403 -15.22 -22.75 0.12
C ASN A 403 -14.39 -23.63 1.08
N LEU A 404 -14.14 -23.13 2.30
CA LEU A 404 -13.38 -23.84 3.33
C LEU A 404 -14.38 -24.32 4.39
N GLY A 405 -14.90 -25.54 4.21
CA GLY A 405 -16.03 -26.03 5.01
C GLY A 405 -17.25 -25.10 4.87
N ASN A 406 -17.72 -24.56 5.99
CA ASN A 406 -18.84 -23.62 6.06
C ASN A 406 -18.46 -22.15 5.79
N ILE A 407 -17.26 -21.88 5.28
CA ILE A 407 -16.78 -20.52 5.02
C ILE A 407 -16.75 -20.19 3.53
N THR A 408 -17.38 -19.07 3.16
CA THR A 408 -17.11 -18.33 1.93
C THR A 408 -16.00 -17.33 2.22
N LEU A 409 -14.78 -17.63 1.76
CA LEU A 409 -13.59 -16.86 2.07
C LEU A 409 -13.29 -15.81 1.01
N ARG A 410 -13.05 -14.57 1.44
CA ARG A 410 -12.64 -13.45 0.59
C ARG A 410 -11.31 -12.93 1.07
N LYS A 411 -10.29 -13.02 0.22
CA LYS A 411 -8.96 -12.56 0.56
C LYS A 411 -8.79 -11.08 0.29
N PHE A 412 -7.97 -10.45 1.11
CA PHE A 412 -7.50 -9.09 0.90
C PHE A 412 -6.00 -9.03 1.21
N ASN A 413 -5.19 -8.65 0.23
CA ASN A 413 -3.76 -8.51 0.39
C ASN A 413 -3.44 -7.08 0.83
N VAL A 414 -3.13 -6.88 2.10
CA VAL A 414 -2.91 -5.54 2.66
C VAL A 414 -1.74 -4.86 1.94
N THR A 415 -0.60 -5.53 1.86
CA THR A 415 0.61 -4.98 1.26
C THR A 415 0.45 -4.76 -0.25
N GLY A 416 -0.11 -5.75 -0.97
CA GLY A 416 -0.26 -5.67 -2.42
C GLY A 416 -1.29 -4.66 -2.92
N GLU A 417 -2.23 -4.25 -2.08
CA GLU A 417 -3.25 -3.25 -2.44
C GLU A 417 -2.86 -1.84 -1.98
N THR A 418 -2.08 -1.72 -0.89
CA THR A 418 -1.77 -0.40 -0.29
C THR A 418 -0.36 0.13 -0.59
N PHE A 419 0.62 -0.74 -0.82
CA PHE A 419 2.01 -0.38 -1.12
C PHE A 419 2.33 -0.54 -2.61
N THR A 420 1.52 0.08 -3.47
CA THR A 420 1.75 0.13 -4.92
C THR A 420 1.69 1.57 -5.42
N LYS A 421 2.25 1.85 -6.59
CA LYS A 421 2.12 3.14 -7.27
C LYS A 421 0.66 3.53 -7.44
N LYS A 422 -0.19 2.55 -7.80
CA LYS A 422 -1.64 2.74 -7.91
C LYS A 422 -2.28 3.07 -6.56
N GLY A 423 -1.99 2.26 -5.54
CA GLY A 423 -2.57 2.37 -4.20
C GLY A 423 -2.12 3.59 -3.41
N LEU A 424 -0.91 4.10 -3.66
CA LEU A 424 -0.31 5.21 -2.90
C LEU A 424 -0.25 6.53 -3.67
N ILE A 425 0.12 6.49 -4.96
CA ILE A 425 0.53 7.68 -5.73
C ILE A 425 -0.59 8.19 -6.66
N LEU A 426 -1.33 7.29 -7.33
CA LEU A 426 -2.28 7.68 -8.39
C LEU A 426 -3.65 8.20 -7.90
N GLU A 427 -3.84 8.40 -6.59
CA GLU A 427 -5.09 8.90 -5.95
C GLU A 427 -6.37 8.18 -6.44
N GLU A 428 -6.29 6.93 -6.93
CA GLU A 428 -7.43 6.31 -7.61
C GLU A 428 -8.65 6.07 -6.71
N LEU A 429 -8.39 5.71 -5.45
CA LEU A 429 -9.42 5.59 -4.43
C LEU A 429 -10.16 6.92 -4.21
N ASP A 430 -9.52 8.06 -4.46
CA ASP A 430 -10.09 9.39 -4.26
C ASP A 430 -10.85 9.93 -5.48
N ARG A 431 -10.82 9.26 -6.64
CA ARG A 431 -11.43 9.78 -7.88
C ARG A 431 -12.90 10.19 -7.71
N LEU A 432 -13.72 9.34 -7.07
CA LEU A 432 -15.14 9.67 -6.85
C LEU A 432 -15.29 10.84 -5.86
N ALA A 433 -14.43 10.92 -4.83
CA ALA A 433 -14.43 12.03 -3.89
C ALA A 433 -14.03 13.36 -4.57
N MET A 434 -13.09 13.32 -5.51
CA MET A 434 -12.72 14.46 -6.35
C MET A 434 -13.90 14.92 -7.21
N VAL A 435 -14.61 13.98 -7.86
CA VAL A 435 -15.81 14.29 -8.66
C VAL A 435 -16.90 14.96 -7.81
N ILE A 436 -17.14 14.46 -6.60
CA ILE A 436 -18.09 15.07 -5.66
C ILE A 436 -17.68 16.50 -5.32
N HIS A 437 -16.40 16.74 -5.02
CA HIS A 437 -15.90 18.07 -4.68
C HIS A 437 -15.94 19.04 -5.86
N GLU A 438 -15.56 18.59 -7.05
CA GLU A 438 -15.63 19.38 -8.28
C GLU A 438 -17.07 19.74 -8.66
N ASP A 439 -18.01 18.80 -8.49
CA ASP A 439 -19.44 19.07 -8.64
C ASP A 439 -19.94 20.13 -7.66
N TYR A 440 -19.53 20.05 -6.38
CA TYR A 440 -19.82 21.08 -5.38
C TYR A 440 -19.30 22.46 -5.81
N LEU A 441 -18.04 22.55 -6.23
CA LEU A 441 -17.45 23.82 -6.70
C LEU A 441 -18.17 24.38 -7.93
N SER A 442 -18.60 23.51 -8.85
CA SER A 442 -19.31 23.94 -10.08
C SER A 442 -20.66 24.62 -9.82
N LYS A 443 -21.24 24.41 -8.63
CA LYS A 443 -22.51 25.01 -8.20
C LYS A 443 -22.33 26.36 -7.49
N ILE A 444 -21.09 26.81 -7.31
CA ILE A 444 -20.77 28.08 -6.65
C ILE A 444 -20.43 29.12 -7.71
N GLU A 445 -21.28 30.14 -7.85
CA GLU A 445 -21.07 31.23 -8.84
C GLU A 445 -19.82 32.07 -8.55
N SER A 446 -19.48 32.27 -7.27
CA SER A 446 -18.33 33.08 -6.84
C SER A 446 -17.63 32.44 -5.64
N PRO A 447 -16.59 31.61 -5.87
CA PRO A 447 -15.85 30.96 -4.80
C PRO A 447 -15.14 31.99 -3.90
N ASP A 448 -15.57 32.09 -2.64
CA ASP A 448 -14.83 32.82 -1.61
C ASP A 448 -13.49 32.14 -1.27
N PRO A 449 -12.33 32.75 -1.55
CA PRO A 449 -11.01 32.17 -1.27
C PRO A 449 -10.72 32.01 0.23
N ASN A 450 -11.43 32.73 1.11
CA ASN A 450 -11.28 32.60 2.56
C ASN A 450 -11.97 31.35 3.10
N ARG A 451 -12.94 30.80 2.36
CA ARG A 451 -13.65 29.60 2.76
C ARG A 451 -12.92 28.35 2.29
N ALA A 452 -12.40 27.57 3.23
CA ALA A 452 -11.55 26.43 2.92
C ALA A 452 -12.22 25.38 2.01
N SER A 453 -13.55 25.19 2.12
CA SER A 453 -14.30 24.28 1.23
C SER A 453 -14.40 24.76 -0.22
N HIS A 454 -14.15 26.04 -0.50
CA HIS A 454 -14.20 26.56 -1.87
C HIS A 454 -12.88 26.40 -2.63
N ARG A 455 -11.84 25.84 -1.99
CA ARG A 455 -10.53 25.62 -2.60
C ARG A 455 -10.54 24.39 -3.52
N PRO A 456 -9.69 24.35 -4.56
CA PRO A 456 -9.50 23.16 -5.38
C PRO A 456 -9.06 21.94 -4.54
N TRP A 457 -9.33 20.72 -5.02
CA TRP A 457 -9.05 19.46 -4.31
C TRP A 457 -7.65 19.39 -3.68
N ARG A 458 -6.62 19.80 -4.42
CA ARG A 458 -5.22 19.77 -3.96
C ARG A 458 -4.94 20.72 -2.79
N GLN A 459 -5.72 21.78 -2.65
CA GLN A 459 -5.56 22.81 -1.60
C GLN A 459 -6.58 22.62 -0.47
N LEU A 460 -7.41 21.58 -0.56
CA LEU A 460 -8.47 21.31 0.38
C LEU A 460 -7.88 20.71 1.67
N PRO A 461 -8.25 21.24 2.86
CA PRO A 461 -7.79 20.67 4.11
C PRO A 461 -8.15 19.18 4.22
N VAL A 462 -7.34 18.43 4.95
CA VAL A 462 -7.48 16.96 5.06
C VAL A 462 -8.87 16.56 5.55
N ASP A 463 -9.43 17.26 6.53
CA ASP A 463 -10.78 16.97 7.05
C ASP A 463 -11.86 17.11 5.97
N PHE A 464 -11.80 18.15 5.13
CA PHE A 464 -12.74 18.31 4.02
C PHE A 464 -12.53 17.26 2.92
N ARG A 465 -11.28 16.85 2.63
CA ARG A 465 -11.02 15.70 1.74
C ARG A 465 -11.63 14.43 2.31
N ASN A 466 -11.51 14.21 3.61
CA ASN A 466 -12.09 13.04 4.29
C ASN A 466 -13.62 13.05 4.28
N GLN A 467 -14.27 14.21 4.39
CA GLN A 467 -15.74 14.30 4.23
C GLN A 467 -16.18 13.82 2.84
N ASN A 468 -15.50 14.27 1.78
CA ASN A 468 -15.78 13.84 0.40
C ASN A 468 -15.46 12.35 0.19
N ARG A 469 -14.37 11.85 0.78
CA ARG A 469 -14.01 10.42 0.75
C ARG A 469 -15.08 9.55 1.40
N ASP A 470 -15.52 9.90 2.60
CA ASP A 470 -16.56 9.15 3.32
C ASP A 470 -17.89 9.18 2.56
N GLN A 471 -18.24 10.31 1.93
CA GLN A 471 -19.42 10.41 1.08
C GLN A 471 -19.31 9.50 -0.17
N ALA A 472 -18.15 9.49 -0.82
CA ALA A 472 -17.85 8.63 -1.95
C ALA A 472 -17.92 7.13 -1.58
N ASP A 473 -17.29 6.75 -0.47
CA ASP A 473 -17.24 5.37 0.00
C ASP A 473 -18.62 4.84 0.41
N HIS A 474 -19.47 5.70 0.97
CA HIS A 474 -20.84 5.34 1.33
C HIS A 474 -21.77 5.24 0.11
N LEU A 475 -21.36 5.72 -1.07
CA LEU A 475 -22.20 5.70 -2.26
C LEU A 475 -22.62 4.28 -2.66
N GLY A 476 -21.71 3.30 -2.55
CA GLY A 476 -22.02 1.90 -2.83
C GLY A 476 -23.12 1.34 -1.92
N VAL A 477 -23.12 1.71 -0.65
CA VAL A 477 -24.18 1.33 0.31
C VAL A 477 -25.52 1.94 -0.10
N LYS A 478 -25.54 3.23 -0.44
CA LYS A 478 -26.75 3.92 -0.91
C LYS A 478 -27.33 3.30 -2.18
N LEU A 479 -26.48 2.94 -3.14
CA LEU A 479 -26.92 2.29 -4.38
C LEU A 479 -27.55 0.92 -4.12
N ARG A 480 -26.95 0.11 -3.23
CA ARG A 480 -27.52 -1.21 -2.88
C ARG A 480 -28.86 -1.10 -2.16
N THR A 481 -29.09 -0.05 -1.36
CA THR A 481 -30.41 0.25 -0.76
C THR A 481 -31.53 0.41 -1.79
N ILE A 482 -31.20 0.90 -3.00
CA ILE A 482 -32.15 1.12 -4.10
C ILE A 482 -32.01 0.10 -5.24
N GLY A 483 -31.26 -0.98 -5.03
CA GLY A 483 -31.18 -2.12 -5.95
C GLY A 483 -30.14 -2.00 -7.08
N TYR A 484 -29.14 -1.12 -6.93
CA TYR A 484 -28.02 -1.00 -7.86
C TYR A 484 -26.70 -1.36 -7.18
N ASP A 485 -25.67 -1.75 -7.94
CA ASP A 485 -24.30 -1.88 -7.45
C ASP A 485 -23.39 -0.91 -8.20
N LEU A 486 -22.44 -0.30 -7.49
CA LEU A 486 -21.45 0.60 -8.10
C LEU A 486 -20.52 -0.18 -9.06
N GLU A 487 -20.27 -1.46 -8.77
CA GLU A 487 -19.42 -2.34 -9.58
C GLU A 487 -20.05 -2.68 -10.95
N ASP A 488 -21.38 -2.64 -11.05
CA ASP A 488 -22.10 -2.90 -12.30
C ASP A 488 -22.07 -1.70 -13.27
N HIS A 489 -21.47 -0.58 -12.87
CA HIS A 489 -21.42 0.67 -13.63
C HIS A 489 -22.79 1.07 -14.24
N PRO A 490 -23.85 1.20 -13.41
CA PRO A 490 -25.22 1.31 -13.88
C PRO A 490 -25.38 2.49 -14.83
N SER A 491 -26.04 2.27 -15.97
CA SER A 491 -26.21 3.28 -17.01
C SER A 491 -27.10 4.44 -16.58
N SER A 492 -28.05 4.17 -15.68
CA SER A 492 -29.00 5.10 -15.11
C SER A 492 -29.41 4.62 -13.72
N VAL A 493 -29.64 5.54 -12.79
CA VAL A 493 -30.14 5.24 -11.45
C VAL A 493 -31.41 6.02 -11.20
N VAL A 494 -32.48 5.32 -10.79
CA VAL A 494 -33.77 5.92 -10.44
C VAL A 494 -33.94 5.91 -8.93
N ILE A 495 -34.23 7.08 -8.36
CA ILE A 495 -34.46 7.26 -6.92
C ILE A 495 -35.92 7.70 -6.75
N THR A 496 -36.76 6.84 -6.15
CA THR A 496 -38.15 7.19 -5.84
C THR A 496 -38.20 8.19 -4.68
N PRO A 497 -39.29 8.98 -4.52
CA PRO A 497 -39.42 9.91 -3.41
C PRO A 497 -39.25 9.25 -2.02
N GLU A 498 -39.79 8.05 -1.84
CA GLU A 498 -39.71 7.30 -0.57
C GLU A 498 -38.26 6.88 -0.29
N LYS A 499 -37.56 6.39 -1.32
CA LYS A 499 -36.15 6.04 -1.21
C LYS A 499 -35.26 7.28 -1.05
N ALA A 500 -35.62 8.42 -1.64
CA ALA A 500 -34.87 9.65 -1.49
C ALA A 500 -34.83 10.11 -0.02
N GLU A 501 -35.95 10.04 0.70
CA GLU A 501 -35.98 10.41 2.12
C GLU A 501 -35.16 9.45 2.97
N LEU A 502 -35.28 8.14 2.74
CA LEU A 502 -34.48 7.14 3.44
C LEU A 502 -32.98 7.34 3.20
N LEU A 503 -32.58 7.58 1.95
CA LEU A 503 -31.19 7.87 1.62
C LEU A 503 -30.69 9.17 2.26
N ALA A 504 -31.56 10.18 2.40
CA ALA A 504 -31.22 11.44 3.07
C ALA A 504 -30.96 11.23 4.57
N MET A 505 -31.77 10.40 5.25
CA MET A 505 -31.53 9.99 6.64
C MET A 505 -30.19 9.24 6.79
N MET A 506 -29.90 8.31 5.86
CA MET A 506 -28.61 7.60 5.83
C MET A 506 -27.43 8.56 5.61
N GLU A 507 -27.58 9.54 4.72
CA GLU A 507 -26.55 10.55 4.44
C GLU A 507 -26.29 11.45 5.64
N HIS A 508 -27.34 11.91 6.32
CA HIS A 508 -27.21 12.70 7.54
C HIS A 508 -26.52 11.92 8.66
N ASN A 509 -26.89 10.66 8.89
CA ASN A 509 -26.26 9.81 9.89
C ASN A 509 -24.76 9.62 9.63
N ARG A 510 -24.38 9.39 8.36
CA ARG A 510 -22.98 9.31 7.92
C ARG A 510 -22.24 10.64 8.12
N TRP A 511 -22.85 11.76 7.73
CA TRP A 511 -22.27 13.07 7.93
C TRP A 511 -22.07 13.38 9.42
N TRP A 512 -23.07 13.11 10.25
CA TRP A 512 -23.01 13.31 11.69
C TRP A 512 -21.91 12.45 12.31
N ALA A 513 -21.81 11.17 11.94
CA ALA A 513 -20.74 10.30 12.39
C ALA A 513 -19.35 10.84 12.03
N HIS A 514 -19.15 11.29 10.79
CA HIS A 514 -17.90 11.93 10.40
C HIS A 514 -17.59 13.13 11.31
N MET A 515 -18.54 14.05 11.47
CA MET A 515 -18.33 15.28 12.26
C MET A 515 -18.00 14.94 13.71
N ALA A 516 -18.78 14.08 14.34
CA ALA A 516 -18.60 13.70 15.74
C ALA A 516 -17.29 12.96 16.00
N LEU A 517 -16.89 12.06 15.09
CA LEU A 517 -15.62 11.32 15.17
C LEU A 517 -14.41 12.18 14.77
N SER A 518 -14.63 13.31 14.11
CA SER A 518 -13.61 14.34 13.87
C SER A 518 -13.55 15.39 14.99
N GLY A 519 -14.25 15.15 16.11
CA GLY A 519 -14.21 15.97 17.33
C GLY A 519 -15.28 17.07 17.41
N TRP A 520 -16.23 17.12 16.46
CA TRP A 520 -17.28 18.12 16.51
C TRP A 520 -18.36 17.80 17.54
N THR A 521 -18.86 18.83 18.22
CA THR A 521 -19.88 18.68 19.26
C THR A 521 -21.04 19.64 19.08
N LEU A 522 -22.23 19.22 19.52
CA LEU A 522 -23.45 20.01 19.42
C LEU A 522 -23.33 21.33 20.19
N ASN A 523 -23.81 22.42 19.59
CA ASN A 523 -23.92 23.73 20.22
C ASN A 523 -25.00 24.58 19.54
N GLY A 524 -25.57 25.55 20.26
CA GLY A 524 -26.58 26.46 19.69
C GLY A 524 -26.05 27.41 18.60
N LYS A 525 -24.73 27.51 18.44
CA LYS A 525 -24.08 28.29 17.38
C LYS A 525 -22.88 27.53 16.82
N LYS A 526 -22.73 27.59 15.50
CA LYS A 526 -21.56 27.06 14.78
C LYS A 526 -20.29 27.86 15.11
N ASP A 527 -19.22 27.16 15.42
CA ASP A 527 -17.88 27.70 15.67
C ASP A 527 -16.85 26.68 15.17
N ASP A 528 -16.29 26.94 13.99
CA ASP A 528 -15.39 26.00 13.30
C ASP A 528 -14.07 25.83 14.06
N LEU A 529 -13.57 26.87 14.73
CA LEU A 529 -12.34 26.82 15.52
C LEU A 529 -12.49 25.92 16.75
N LYS A 530 -13.67 25.93 17.37
CA LYS A 530 -13.97 25.08 18.54
C LYS A 530 -14.66 23.77 18.16
N LYS A 531 -14.74 23.45 16.86
CA LYS A 531 -15.46 22.29 16.31
C LYS A 531 -16.87 22.17 16.91
N LYS A 532 -17.66 23.25 16.83
CA LYS A 532 -19.05 23.30 17.29
C LYS A 532 -20.00 23.42 16.10
N HIS A 533 -21.07 22.63 16.09
CA HIS A 533 -22.06 22.65 15.03
C HIS A 533 -23.49 22.53 15.59
N THR A 534 -24.47 23.12 14.90
CA THR A 534 -25.89 23.17 15.32
C THR A 534 -26.64 21.90 15.00
N ASP A 535 -26.27 21.25 13.89
CA ASP A 535 -27.07 20.20 13.26
C ASP A 535 -26.66 18.77 13.67
N LEU A 536 -25.92 18.62 14.79
CA LEU A 536 -25.48 17.32 15.31
C LEU A 536 -26.58 16.69 16.17
N LEU A 537 -27.73 16.44 15.54
CA LEU A 537 -28.98 15.98 16.14
C LEU A 537 -29.62 14.90 15.24
N PRO A 538 -30.54 14.06 15.76
CA PRO A 538 -31.33 13.12 14.95
C PRO A 538 -32.02 13.81 13.78
N TYR A 539 -32.12 13.11 12.63
CA TYR A 539 -32.64 13.68 11.39
C TYR A 539 -34.04 14.29 11.55
N GLU A 540 -34.89 13.66 12.36
CA GLU A 540 -36.26 14.09 12.63
C GLU A 540 -36.33 15.45 13.34
N GLN A 541 -35.26 15.82 14.07
CA GLN A 541 -35.16 17.07 14.83
C GLN A 541 -34.58 18.23 14.01
N LEU A 542 -34.13 17.95 12.78
CA LEU A 542 -33.61 18.99 11.89
C LEU A 542 -34.72 19.86 11.30
N SER A 543 -34.37 21.10 10.98
CA SER A 543 -35.24 21.96 10.17
C SER A 543 -35.39 21.40 8.75
N GLU A 544 -36.52 21.65 8.09
CA GLU A 544 -36.72 21.24 6.69
C GLU A 544 -35.68 21.86 5.74
N GLY A 545 -35.20 23.08 6.05
CA GLY A 545 -34.11 23.71 5.30
C GLY A 545 -32.81 22.91 5.39
N THR A 546 -32.50 22.38 6.58
CA THR A 546 -31.30 21.54 6.79
C THR A 546 -31.45 20.19 6.10
N LYS A 547 -32.59 19.51 6.26
CA LYS A 547 -32.88 18.22 5.59
C LYS A 547 -32.74 18.28 4.06
N ASN A 548 -33.04 19.45 3.47
CA ASN A 548 -32.91 19.64 2.03
C ASN A 548 -31.46 19.52 1.54
N TYR A 549 -30.43 19.76 2.37
CA TYR A 549 -29.04 19.50 1.97
C TYR A 549 -28.80 18.01 1.70
N ASP A 550 -29.28 17.13 2.58
CA ASP A 550 -29.16 15.69 2.42
C ASP A 550 -30.00 15.19 1.24
N ARG A 551 -31.26 15.66 1.12
CA ARG A 551 -32.14 15.32 -0.01
C ARG A 551 -31.53 15.72 -1.35
N ASN A 552 -30.94 16.92 -1.44
CA ASN A 552 -30.28 17.38 -2.65
C ASN A 552 -29.02 16.56 -2.95
N THR A 553 -28.26 16.21 -1.92
CA THR A 553 -27.08 15.34 -2.04
C THR A 553 -27.44 13.99 -2.65
N VAL A 554 -28.49 13.33 -2.16
CA VAL A 554 -28.89 12.01 -2.67
C VAL A 554 -29.55 12.09 -4.04
N LYS A 555 -30.34 13.12 -4.32
CA LYS A 555 -30.89 13.38 -5.68
C LYS A 555 -29.81 13.63 -6.73
N ASN A 556 -28.63 14.08 -6.31
CA ASN A 556 -27.50 14.35 -7.19
C ASN A 556 -26.69 13.09 -7.57
N ILE A 557 -26.96 11.94 -6.93
CA ILE A 557 -26.23 10.68 -7.17
C ILE A 557 -26.16 10.30 -8.66
N PRO A 558 -27.26 10.31 -9.45
CA PRO A 558 -27.20 9.94 -10.86
C PRO A 558 -26.20 10.80 -11.65
N LEU A 559 -26.20 12.13 -11.43
CA LEU A 559 -25.26 13.05 -12.09
C LEU A 559 -23.81 12.77 -11.70
N LEU A 560 -23.55 12.46 -10.41
CA LEU A 560 -22.21 12.12 -9.95
C LEU A 560 -21.67 10.84 -10.61
N LEU A 561 -22.54 9.84 -10.83
CA LEU A 561 -22.15 8.61 -11.53
C LEU A 561 -21.81 8.86 -13.00
N ASP A 562 -22.53 9.76 -13.68
CA ASP A 562 -22.22 10.15 -15.06
C ASP A 562 -20.86 10.85 -15.17
N LYS A 563 -20.60 11.79 -14.25
CA LYS A 563 -19.31 12.47 -14.15
C LYS A 563 -18.17 11.50 -13.83
N TYR A 564 -18.39 10.58 -12.89
CA TYR A 564 -17.39 9.59 -12.49
C TYR A 564 -17.03 8.66 -13.65
N ARG A 565 -18.01 8.17 -14.41
CA ARG A 565 -17.76 7.34 -15.61
C ARG A 565 -16.93 8.09 -16.65
N SER A 566 -17.24 9.36 -16.88
CA SER A 566 -16.52 10.22 -17.83
C SER A 566 -15.08 10.54 -17.39
N ALA A 567 -14.75 10.35 -16.11
CA ALA A 567 -13.41 10.56 -15.56
C ALA A 567 -12.55 9.29 -15.53
N ILE A 568 -13.13 8.11 -15.82
CA ILE A 568 -12.43 6.81 -15.82
C ILE A 568 -12.26 6.25 -17.23
N LEU A 569 -13.21 6.52 -18.13
CA LEU A 569 -13.11 6.28 -19.58
C LEU A 569 -12.25 7.35 -20.24
#